data_AF-I2CRZ5-F1
#
_entry.id   AF-I2CRZ5-F1
#
_cell.length_a   1.000
_cell.length_b   1.000
_cell.length_c   1.000
_cell.angle_alpha   90.00
_cell.angle_beta   90.00
_cell.angle_gamma   90.00
#
_symmetry.space_group_name_H-M   'P 1'
#
loop_
_entity.id
_entity.type
_entity.pdbx_description
1 polymer ?
#
loop_
_entity_poly.entity_id
_entity_poly.type
_entity_poly.pdbx_seq_one_letter_code
_entity_poly.pdbx_strand_id
1 'polypeptide(L)'
;SGGEGGTKGGVEATPVEYIGGLVDLTGEIGRFAVTRATARDKEAVDTCLETVLYLVGELLQMPLPGKIHKKMEGLRNNQRKLETLRYELALTRAGKGRVAGIEGGREGG
;
A
#
# COMPACT_ATOMS: atom_id res chain seq x y z
N SER A 1 22.67 48.03 9.98
CA SER A 1 23.49 46.85 9.71
C SER A 1 23.07 45.77 10.70
N GLY A 2 22.53 44.61 10.35
CA GLY A 2 22.30 44.00 9.05
C GLY A 2 20.84 43.52 8.94
N GLY A 3 20.35 43.50 7.71
CA GLY A 3 19.23 42.65 7.35
C GLY A 3 19.76 41.29 6.92
N GLU A 4 19.00 40.24 7.21
CA GLU A 4 19.07 38.86 6.71
C GLU A 4 18.04 38.08 7.54
N GLY A 5 17.09 37.32 7.03
CA GLY A 5 16.67 36.98 5.68
C GLY A 5 15.36 36.20 5.86
N GLY A 6 14.38 36.46 5.00
CA GLY A 6 13.17 35.64 4.96
C GLY A 6 13.47 34.20 4.56
N THR A 7 12.47 33.33 4.79
CA THR A 7 12.36 31.89 4.51
C THR A 7 12.40 31.06 5.83
N LYS A 8 11.47 30.17 6.22
CA LYS A 8 10.41 29.40 5.51
C LYS A 8 9.31 28.97 6.48
N GLY A 9 8.04 29.02 6.05
CA GLY A 9 6.91 28.38 6.72
C GLY A 9 6.95 26.86 6.57
N GLY A 10 7.91 26.20 7.21
CA GLY A 10 7.98 24.74 7.32
C GLY A 10 7.42 24.28 8.66
N VAL A 11 6.59 23.23 8.65
CA VAL A 11 6.19 22.54 9.88
C VAL A 11 7.35 21.65 10.32
N GLU A 12 7.96 21.95 11.45
CA GLU A 12 8.89 21.02 12.10
C GLU A 12 8.08 19.88 12.74
N ALA A 13 8.18 18.68 12.17
CA ALA A 13 7.55 17.48 12.71
C ALA A 13 8.55 16.70 13.57
N THR A 14 8.14 16.28 14.76
CA THR A 14 8.92 15.33 15.56
C THR A 14 9.00 13.98 14.85
N PRO A 15 10.01 13.14 15.14
CA PRO A 15 10.10 11.80 14.55
C PRO A 15 8.84 10.95 14.74
N VAL A 16 8.12 11.13 15.85
CA VAL A 16 6.87 10.41 16.11
C VAL A 16 5.75 10.87 15.20
N GLU A 17 5.65 12.17 14.96
CA GLU A 17 4.64 12.76 14.06
C GLU A 17 4.94 12.39 12.61
N TYR A 18 6.21 12.44 12.21
CA TYR A 18 6.64 12.03 10.87
C TYR A 18 6.30 10.55 10.60
N ILE A 19 6.67 9.65 11.50
CA ILE A 19 6.36 8.22 11.36
C ILE A 19 4.86 7.98 11.45
N GLY A 20 4.15 8.73 12.29
CA GLY A 20 2.70 8.73 12.34
C GLY A 20 2.08 9.06 10.98
N GLY A 21 2.53 10.14 10.35
CA GLY A 21 2.08 10.54 9.02
C GLY A 21 2.38 9.51 7.94
N LEU A 22 3.54 8.84 7.99
CA LEU A 22 3.86 7.73 7.09
C LEU A 22 2.91 6.53 7.28
N VAL A 23 2.60 6.18 8.53
CA VAL A 23 1.62 5.12 8.82
C VAL A 23 0.23 5.50 8.29
N ASP A 24 -0.20 6.74 8.50
CA ASP A 24 -1.49 7.23 8.00
C ASP A 24 -1.54 7.24 6.47
N LEU A 25 -0.45 7.64 5.81
CA LEU A 25 -0.28 7.55 4.35
C LEU A 25 -0.49 6.11 3.85
N THR A 26 0.04 5.10 4.55
CA THR A 26 -0.18 3.70 4.14
C THR A 26 -1.65 3.28 4.22
N GLY A 27 -2.43 3.92 5.09
CA GLY A 27 -3.88 3.77 5.14
C GLY A 27 -4.55 4.33 3.88
N GLU A 28 -4.13 5.51 3.42
CA GLU A 28 -4.63 6.10 2.18
C GLU A 28 -4.23 5.30 0.94
N ILE A 29 -3.00 4.78 0.90
CA ILE A 29 -2.57 3.84 -0.15
C ILE A 29 -3.49 2.61 -0.17
N GLY A 30 -3.82 2.06 1.00
CA GLY A 30 -4.79 0.98 1.12
C GLY A 30 -6.17 1.31 0.54
N ARG A 31 -6.70 2.50 0.82
CA ARG A 31 -7.99 2.96 0.27
C ARG A 31 -7.91 3.11 -1.26
N PHE A 32 -6.85 3.73 -1.76
CA PHE A 32 -6.63 3.88 -3.19
C PHE A 32 -6.53 2.51 -3.90
N ALA A 33 -5.80 1.56 -3.32
CA ALA A 33 -5.67 0.22 -3.86
C ALA A 33 -7.02 -0.51 -3.97
N VAL A 34 -7.92 -0.35 -3.00
CA VAL A 34 -9.29 -0.91 -3.08
C VAL A 34 -10.03 -0.33 -4.29
N THR A 35 -9.98 0.98 -4.51
CA THR A 35 -10.58 1.62 -5.70
C THR A 35 -9.98 1.08 -7.01
N ARG A 36 -8.66 0.91 -7.07
CA ARG A 36 -7.99 0.33 -8.25
C ARG A 36 -8.33 -1.14 -8.48
N ALA A 37 -8.46 -1.92 -7.41
CA ALA A 37 -8.90 -3.31 -7.48
C ALA A 37 -10.33 -3.44 -8.02
N THR A 38 -11.24 -2.54 -7.65
CA THR A 38 -12.60 -2.47 -8.26
C THR A 38 -12.52 -2.23 -9.78
N ALA A 39 -11.59 -1.39 -10.22
CA ALA A 39 -11.32 -1.15 -11.64
C ALA A 39 -10.49 -2.27 -12.33
N ARG A 40 -10.18 -3.37 -11.61
CA ARG A 40 -9.31 -4.47 -12.06
C ARG A 40 -7.91 -4.03 -12.51
N ASP A 41 -7.44 -2.90 -12.02
CA ASP A 41 -6.11 -2.39 -12.29
C ASP A 41 -5.10 -3.07 -11.36
N LYS A 42 -4.60 -4.22 -11.83
CA LYS A 42 -3.61 -5.03 -11.09
C LYS A 42 -2.30 -4.28 -10.90
N GLU A 43 -1.85 -3.53 -11.91
CA GLU A 43 -0.55 -2.86 -11.87
C GLU A 43 -0.54 -1.81 -10.76
N ALA A 44 -1.58 -0.97 -10.68
CA ALA A 44 -1.66 0.00 -9.59
C ALA A 44 -1.77 -0.66 -8.21
N VAL A 45 -2.47 -1.80 -8.08
CA VAL A 45 -2.54 -2.54 -6.82
C VAL A 45 -1.18 -3.12 -6.43
N ASP A 46 -0.43 -3.67 -7.39
CA ASP A 46 0.94 -4.16 -7.14
C ASP A 46 1.86 -3.01 -6.72
N THR A 47 1.81 -1.85 -7.39
CA THR A 47 2.58 -0.65 -6.99
C THR A 47 2.24 -0.19 -5.56
N CYS A 48 0.96 -0.24 -5.18
CA CYS A 48 0.54 0.09 -3.81
C CYS A 48 1.17 -0.88 -2.78
N LEU A 49 1.12 -2.18 -3.08
CA LEU A 49 1.69 -3.20 -2.20
C LEU A 49 3.21 -3.05 -2.09
N GLU A 50 3.90 -2.88 -3.21
CA GLU A 50 5.36 -2.66 -3.24
C GLU A 50 5.77 -1.44 -2.41
N THR A 51 5.02 -0.33 -2.54
CA THR A 51 5.27 0.89 -1.75
C THR A 51 5.14 0.63 -0.26
N VAL A 52 4.10 -0.08 0.18
CA VAL A 52 3.90 -0.39 1.61
C VAL A 52 4.95 -1.39 2.11
N LEU A 53 5.34 -2.38 1.31
CA LEU A 53 6.39 -3.33 1.66
C LEU A 53 7.76 -2.64 1.82
N TYR A 54 8.08 -1.71 0.93
CA TYR A 54 9.28 -0.89 1.04
C TYR A 54 9.29 -0.10 2.36
N LEU A 55 8.19 0.58 2.69
CA LEU A 55 8.07 1.33 3.95
C LEU A 55 8.18 0.43 5.18
N VAL A 56 7.58 -0.77 5.16
CA VAL A 56 7.73 -1.75 6.24
C VAL A 56 9.20 -2.15 6.40
N GLY A 57 9.88 -2.44 5.29
CA GLY A 57 11.28 -2.83 5.28
C GLY A 57 12.17 -1.76 5.94
N GLU A 58 12.06 -0.51 5.49
CA GLU A 58 12.85 0.60 6.01
C GLU A 58 12.55 0.89 7.49
N LEU A 59 11.27 0.95 7.85
CA LEU A 59 10.86 1.36 9.20
C LEU A 59 11.17 0.31 10.27
N LEU A 60 11.21 -0.98 9.92
CA LEU A 60 11.58 -2.04 10.87
C LEU A 60 13.07 -2.06 11.21
N GLN A 61 13.94 -1.53 10.34
CA GLN A 61 15.38 -1.48 10.57
C GLN A 61 15.81 -0.27 11.42
N MET A 62 14.91 0.71 11.64
CA MET A 62 15.22 1.92 12.39
C MET A 62 15.13 1.68 13.91
N PRO A 63 16.05 2.27 14.72
CA PRO A 63 15.96 2.24 16.18
C PRO A 63 14.87 3.20 16.67
N LEU A 64 13.61 2.79 16.54
CA LEU A 64 12.45 3.61 16.88
C LEU A 64 12.11 3.53 18.38
N PRO A 65 11.69 4.63 19.02
CA PRO A 65 11.24 4.62 20.41
C PRO A 65 9.94 3.80 20.58
N GLY A 66 9.78 3.11 21.71
CA GLY A 66 8.69 2.16 21.95
C GLY A 66 7.26 2.70 21.71
N LYS A 67 7.03 4.01 21.90
CA LYS A 67 5.76 4.67 21.56
C LYS A 67 5.36 4.54 20.08
N ILE A 68 6.32 4.31 19.19
CA ILE A 68 6.10 4.13 17.76
C ILE A 68 5.72 2.68 17.42
N HIS A 69 6.04 1.69 18.26
CA HIS A 69 5.75 0.28 17.99
C HIS A 69 4.25 0.02 17.79
N LYS A 70 3.39 0.71 18.55
CA LYS A 70 1.93 0.64 18.39
C LYS A 70 1.46 1.24 17.06
N LYS A 71 2.10 2.32 16.58
CA LYS A 71 1.81 2.89 15.24
C LYS A 71 2.25 1.94 14.12
N MET A 72 3.38 1.25 14.30
CA MET A 72 3.86 0.24 13.35
C MET A 72 2.92 -0.96 13.17
N GLU A 73 2.05 -1.23 14.14
CA GLU A 73 1.00 -2.25 14.00
C GLU A 73 0.00 -1.89 12.89
N GLY A 74 -0.37 -0.61 12.77
CA GLY A 74 -1.24 -0.12 11.70
C GLY A 74 -0.64 -0.36 10.31
N LEU A 75 0.66 -0.11 10.17
CA LEU A 75 1.39 -0.37 8.92
C LEU A 75 1.35 -1.86 8.52
N ARG A 76 1.65 -2.78 9.46
CA ARG A 76 1.58 -4.23 9.20
C ARG A 76 0.18 -4.70 8.85
N ASN A 77 -0.83 -4.12 9.49
CA ASN A 77 -2.22 -4.42 9.17
C ASN A 77 -2.59 -3.96 7.75
N ASN A 78 -2.09 -2.80 7.30
CA ASN A 78 -2.30 -2.31 5.95
C ASN A 78 -1.57 -3.17 4.91
N GLN A 79 -0.33 -3.57 5.19
CA GLN A 79 0.42 -4.52 4.36
C GLN A 79 -0.39 -5.80 4.14
N ARG A 80 -0.86 -6.45 5.22
CA ARG A 80 -1.62 -7.71 5.12
C ARG A 80 -2.90 -7.57 4.30
N LYS A 81 -3.60 -6.43 4.43
CA LYS A 81 -4.79 -6.14 3.62
C LYS A 81 -4.47 -6.04 2.14
N LEU A 82 -3.38 -5.35 1.78
CA LEU A 82 -2.94 -5.22 0.39
C LEU A 82 -2.51 -6.56 -0.21
N GLU A 83 -1.80 -7.40 0.55
CA GLU A 83 -1.42 -8.76 0.13
C GLU A 83 -2.66 -9.60 -0.16
N THR A 84 -3.66 -9.59 0.73
CA THR A 84 -4.93 -10.28 0.54
C THR A 84 -5.68 -9.74 -0.69
N LEU A 85 -5.81 -8.42 -0.82
CA LEU A 85 -6.50 -7.79 -1.95
C LEU A 85 -5.86 -8.17 -3.28
N ARG A 86 -4.53 -8.12 -3.35
CA ARG A 86 -3.77 -8.52 -4.54
C ARG A 86 -3.98 -10.00 -4.87
N TYR A 87 -3.98 -10.87 -3.85
CA TYR A 87 -4.24 -12.29 -4.02
C TYR A 87 -5.65 -12.56 -4.57
N GLU A 88 -6.67 -11.93 -3.99
CA GLU A 88 -8.06 -12.05 -4.47
C GLU A 88 -8.23 -11.57 -5.91
N LEU A 89 -7.56 -10.46 -6.28
CA LEU A 89 -7.57 -9.96 -7.64
C LEU A 89 -6.92 -10.94 -8.63
N ALA A 90 -5.85 -11.62 -8.23
CA ALA A 90 -5.22 -12.67 -9.04
C ALA A 90 -6.14 -13.90 -9.20
N LEU A 91 -6.82 -14.32 -8.13
CA LEU A 91 -7.69 -15.50 -8.14
C LEU A 91 -8.95 -15.30 -9.00
N THR A 92 -9.59 -14.14 -8.90
CA THR A 92 -10.79 -13.80 -9.70
C THR A 92 -10.50 -13.74 -11.20
N ARG A 93 -9.26 -13.44 -11.61
CA ARG A 93 -8.83 -13.57 -13.01
C ARG A 93 -8.69 -15.04 -13.44
N ALA A 94 -8.05 -15.86 -12.62
CA ALA A 94 -7.83 -17.28 -12.90
C ALA A 94 -9.13 -18.10 -12.97
N GLY A 95 -10.15 -17.72 -12.20
CA GLY A 95 -11.48 -18.34 -12.25
C GLY A 95 -12.22 -18.10 -13.57
N LYS A 96 -12.18 -16.87 -14.11
CA LYS A 96 -12.82 -16.55 -15.41
C LYS A 96 -12.14 -17.22 -16.60
N GLY A 97 -10.81 -17.35 -16.59
CA GLY A 97 -10.07 -18.03 -17.66
C GLY A 97 -10.35 -19.54 -17.73
N ARG A 98 -10.60 -20.19 -16.59
CA ARG A 98 -10.94 -21.62 -16.55
C ARG A 98 -12.34 -21.93 -17.06
N VAL A 99 -13.33 -21.05 -16.84
CA VAL A 99 -14.70 -21.26 -17.35
C VAL A 99 -14.77 -21.01 -18.85
N ALA A 100 -14.08 -19.97 -19.36
CA ALA A 100 -14.04 -19.68 -20.80
C ALA A 100 -13.40 -20.81 -21.65
N GLY A 101 -12.52 -21.62 -21.07
CA GLY A 101 -11.91 -22.77 -21.76
C GLY A 101 -12.80 -24.02 -21.88
N ILE A 102 -13.93 -24.07 -21.18
CA ILE A 102 -14.82 -25.26 -21.16
C ILE A 102 -15.86 -25.18 -22.29
N GLU A 103 -16.15 -24.00 -22.83
CA GLU A 103 -17.17 -23.81 -23.87
C GLU A 103 -16.69 -24.14 -25.31
N GLY A 104 -15.41 -24.47 -25.52
CA GLY A 104 -14.84 -24.78 -26.84
C GLY A 104 -14.90 -26.25 -27.28
N GLY A 105 -15.55 -27.13 -26.52
CA GLY A 105 -15.46 -28.59 -26.69
C GLY A 105 -16.76 -29.25 -27.16
N ARG A 106 -17.42 -28.75 -28.20
CA ARG A 106 -18.49 -29.52 -28.86
C ARG A 106 -18.75 -29.04 -30.29
N GLU A 107 -18.01 -29.58 -31.26
CA GLU A 107 -18.50 -29.84 -32.62
C GLU A 107 -17.48 -30.67 -33.42
N GLY A 108 -17.95 -31.79 -34.00
CA GLY A 108 -17.30 -32.48 -35.12
C GLY A 108 -17.13 -33.99 -34.97
N GLY A 109 -18.05 -34.77 -35.57
CA GLY A 109 -17.83 -36.16 -36.00
C GLY A 109 -18.68 -37.21 -35.32
#